data_AF-A0A1L8CL78-F1
#
_entry.id   AF-A0A1L8CL78-F1
#
_cell.length_a   1.000
_cell.length_b   1.000
_cell.length_c   1.000
_cell.angle_alpha   90.00
_cell.angle_beta   90.00
_cell.angle_gamma   90.00
#
_symmetry.space_group_name_H-M   'P 1'
#
loop_
_entity.id
_entity.type
_entity.pdbx_description
1 polymer ?
#
loop_
_entity_poly.entity_id
_entity_poly.type
_entity_poly.pdbx_seq_one_letter_code
_entity_poly.pdbx_strand_id
1 'polypeptide(L)'
;MVRDFIGPSIDIGFRVASLSTPRKMMVSVDLALLVAKVRGATSPEDNPPMLDLRYDGKKILKGVLDNKPYPMFWIDTMPDSEEEISNQEAEILGYNVSTIENIKIFVDEFISTHGGDLFCCLPYIINDKAALFSKRQPPAKHKRVIDAYSAMYDGVSDDPE
;
A
#
# COMPACT_ATOMS: atom_id res chain seq x y z
N MET A 1 20.97 1.31 20.27
CA MET A 1 20.43 2.52 19.60
C MET A 1 19.05 2.17 19.07
N VAL A 2 18.00 2.89 19.48
CA VAL A 2 16.66 2.73 18.89
C VAL A 2 16.62 3.56 17.60
N ARG A 3 16.14 2.98 16.50
CA ARG A 3 15.98 3.68 15.22
C ARG A 3 14.49 3.99 15.05
N ASP A 4 14.17 5.26 14.81
CA ASP A 4 12.81 5.70 14.52
C ASP A 4 12.61 5.94 13.02
N PHE A 5 11.42 5.62 12.52
CA PHE A 5 11.02 5.90 11.15
C PHE A 5 10.21 7.18 11.09
N ILE A 6 10.68 8.17 10.33
CA ILE A 6 10.04 9.46 10.15
C ILE A 6 9.88 9.80 8.67
N GLY A 7 8.78 10.47 8.32
CA GLY A 7 8.53 10.97 6.97
C GLY A 7 7.05 11.02 6.61
N PRO A 8 6.70 11.66 5.48
CA PRO A 8 5.29 11.88 5.15
C PRO A 8 4.51 10.59 4.90
N SER A 9 5.15 9.51 4.47
CA SER A 9 4.52 8.18 4.33
C SER A 9 4.11 7.59 5.69
N ILE A 10 4.94 7.76 6.72
CA ILE A 10 4.62 7.36 8.10
C ILE A 10 3.45 8.19 8.64
N ASP A 11 3.46 9.51 8.41
CA ASP A 11 2.36 10.40 8.80
C ASP A 11 1.04 10.01 8.12
N ILE A 12 1.08 9.67 6.82
CA ILE A 12 -0.07 9.14 6.09
C ILE A 12 -0.55 7.84 6.74
N GLY A 13 0.37 6.92 7.04
CA GLY A 13 0.07 5.67 7.72
C GLY A 13 -0.72 5.89 9.01
N PHE A 14 -0.28 6.79 9.88
CA PHE A 14 -1.01 7.12 11.11
C PHE A 14 -2.41 7.68 10.85
N ARG A 15 -2.56 8.55 9.85
CA ARG A 15 -3.86 9.16 9.50
C ARG A 15 -4.83 8.15 8.93
N VAL A 16 -4.35 7.28 8.05
CA VAL A 16 -5.14 6.20 7.46
C VAL A 16 -5.54 5.22 8.55
N ALA A 17 -4.59 4.77 9.39
CA ALA A 17 -4.83 3.83 10.47
C ALA A 17 -5.80 4.37 11.54
N SER A 18 -5.81 5.69 11.77
CA SER A 18 -6.76 6.32 12.71
C SER A 18 -8.24 6.20 12.29
N LEU A 19 -8.49 5.80 11.04
CA LEU A 19 -9.83 5.58 10.50
C LEU A 19 -10.24 4.10 10.50
N SER A 20 -9.35 3.22 10.97
CA SER A 20 -9.64 1.79 11.08
C SER A 20 -10.71 1.51 12.13
N THR A 21 -11.50 0.48 11.86
CA THR A 21 -12.50 -0.08 12.76
C THR A 21 -12.22 -1.57 12.93
N PRO A 22 -12.88 -2.28 13.86
CA PRO A 22 -12.73 -3.73 13.98
C PRO A 22 -13.00 -4.51 12.68
N ARG A 23 -13.83 -3.96 11.80
CA ARG A 23 -14.12 -4.50 10.45
C ARG A 23 -13.17 -4.00 9.39
N LYS A 24 -12.77 -2.72 9.47
CA LYS A 24 -12.03 -2.04 8.43
C LYS A 24 -10.56 -1.91 8.81
N MET A 25 -9.72 -2.79 8.28
CA MET A 25 -8.28 -2.55 8.29
C MET A 25 -7.95 -1.55 7.16
N MET A 26 -7.83 -0.27 7.50
CA MET A 26 -7.50 0.76 6.51
C MET A 26 -6.08 0.58 6.00
N VAL A 27 -5.90 0.76 4.69
CA VAL A 27 -4.60 0.66 4.01
C VAL A 27 -4.34 1.89 3.16
N SER A 28 -3.06 2.27 3.05
CA SER A 28 -2.64 3.37 2.18
C SER A 28 -2.78 2.99 0.70
N VAL A 29 -2.82 3.98 -0.19
CA VAL A 29 -3.01 3.76 -1.64
C VAL A 29 -1.91 2.89 -2.26
N ASP A 30 -0.65 3.10 -1.88
CA ASP A 30 0.49 2.31 -2.35
C ASP A 30 0.40 0.85 -1.89
N LEU A 31 -0.03 0.60 -0.66
CA LEU A 31 -0.28 -0.75 -0.15
C LEU A 31 -1.48 -1.41 -0.86
N ALA A 32 -2.56 -0.68 -1.10
CA ALA A 32 -3.70 -1.17 -1.87
C ALA A 32 -3.28 -1.62 -3.28
N LEU A 33 -2.44 -0.83 -3.96
CA LEU A 33 -1.90 -1.19 -5.28
C LEU A 33 -1.00 -2.43 -5.22
N LEU A 34 -0.16 -2.54 -4.19
CA LEU A 34 0.70 -3.71 -4.00
C LEU A 34 -0.13 -4.98 -3.84
N VAL A 35 -1.12 -4.98 -2.93
CA VAL A 35 -2.03 -6.13 -2.71
C VAL A 35 -2.79 -6.47 -3.99
N ALA A 36 -3.33 -5.46 -4.68
CA ALA A 36 -4.03 -5.67 -5.93
C ALA A 36 -3.13 -6.30 -7.01
N LYS A 37 -1.86 -5.87 -7.13
CA LYS A 37 -0.91 -6.38 -8.13
C LYS A 37 -0.48 -7.82 -7.91
N VAL A 38 -0.34 -8.26 -6.67
CA VAL A 38 -0.05 -9.68 -6.37
C VAL A 38 -1.23 -10.56 -6.82
N ARG A 39 -2.46 -10.07 -6.63
CA ARG A 39 -3.67 -10.80 -7.02
C ARG A 39 -3.76 -10.96 -8.54
N GLY A 40 -3.76 -12.23 -8.98
CA GLY A 40 -3.87 -12.64 -10.37
C GLY A 40 -2.55 -12.60 -11.15
N ALA A 41 -1.43 -12.38 -10.48
CA ALA A 41 -0.10 -12.35 -11.11
C ALA A 41 0.78 -13.56 -10.76
N THR A 42 0.34 -14.39 -9.81
CA THR A 42 0.92 -15.70 -9.49
C THR A 42 -0.04 -16.81 -9.90
N SER A 43 0.45 -18.05 -9.96
CA SER A 43 -0.40 -19.22 -10.17
C SER A 43 -1.52 -19.27 -9.11
N PRO A 44 -2.71 -19.81 -9.42
CA PRO A 44 -3.83 -19.91 -8.48
C PRO A 44 -3.46 -20.46 -7.10
N GLU A 45 -2.57 -21.46 -7.07
CA GLU A 45 -2.03 -22.13 -5.88
C GLU A 45 -1.09 -21.28 -5.03
N ASP A 46 -0.47 -20.26 -5.62
CA ASP A 46 0.48 -19.34 -4.97
C ASP A 46 -0.18 -18.01 -4.57
N ASN A 47 -1.45 -17.80 -4.93
CA ASN A 47 -2.15 -16.58 -4.52
C ASN A 47 -2.30 -16.58 -2.99
N PRO A 48 -2.01 -15.45 -2.33
CA PRO A 48 -2.34 -15.30 -0.92
C PRO A 48 -3.86 -15.46 -0.71
N PRO A 49 -4.30 -15.76 0.54
CA PRO A 49 -5.73 -15.76 0.88
C PRO A 49 -6.42 -14.51 0.33
N MET A 50 -7.67 -14.66 -0.10
CA MET A 50 -8.40 -13.58 -0.74
C MET A 50 -8.58 -12.42 0.24
N LEU A 51 -7.73 -11.41 0.14
CA LEU A 51 -7.91 -10.14 0.83
C LEU A 51 -8.99 -9.36 0.10
N ASP A 52 -10.12 -9.14 0.79
CA ASP A 52 -11.24 -8.37 0.28
C ASP A 52 -10.93 -6.87 0.36
N LEU A 53 -10.22 -6.39 -0.66
CA LEU A 53 -9.82 -5.00 -0.78
C LEU A 53 -10.98 -4.16 -1.32
N ARG A 54 -11.43 -3.19 -0.52
CA ARG A 54 -12.59 -2.35 -0.77
C ARG A 54 -12.20 -0.88 -0.84
N TYR A 55 -12.96 -0.10 -1.61
CA TYR A 55 -12.82 1.36 -1.73
C TYR A 55 -13.89 2.06 -0.89
N ASP A 56 -13.49 3.05 -0.08
CA ASP A 56 -14.35 3.79 0.85
C ASP A 56 -14.35 5.30 0.54
N GLY A 57 -14.35 5.64 -0.75
CA GLY A 57 -14.39 7.02 -1.21
C GLY A 57 -13.08 7.79 -0.96
N LYS A 58 -13.19 9.11 -0.82
CA LYS A 58 -12.04 9.99 -0.57
C LYS A 58 -12.26 10.80 0.69
N LYS A 59 -11.18 11.03 1.44
CA LYS A 59 -11.19 11.88 2.63
C LYS A 59 -10.03 12.87 2.61
N ILE A 60 -10.27 14.08 3.10
CA ILE A 60 -9.19 15.05 3.29
C ILE A 60 -8.41 14.63 4.55
N LEU A 61 -7.13 14.34 4.38
CA LEU A 61 -6.21 14.05 5.47
C LEU A 61 -5.36 15.32 5.73
N LYS A 62 -5.58 16.01 6.86
CA LYS A 62 -5.03 17.36 7.15
C LYS A 62 -3.51 17.51 6.95
N GLY A 63 -2.99 18.06 5.85
CA GLY A 63 -1.54 18.18 5.62
C GLY A 63 -0.92 16.97 4.90
N VAL A 64 -1.77 16.13 4.30
CA VAL A 64 -1.41 15.16 3.26
C VAL A 64 -1.90 15.71 1.93
N LEU A 65 -1.10 15.57 0.87
CA LEU A 65 -1.46 15.98 -0.50
C LEU A 65 -2.04 17.40 -0.60
N ASP A 66 -1.47 18.38 0.11
CA ASP A 66 -1.97 19.76 0.16
C ASP A 66 -3.47 19.88 0.53
N ASN A 67 -3.94 19.00 1.42
CA ASN A 67 -5.36 18.86 1.80
C ASN A 67 -6.29 18.46 0.64
N LYS A 68 -5.76 17.92 -0.46
CA LYS A 68 -6.58 17.30 -1.50
C LYS A 68 -7.18 15.98 -1.00
N PRO A 69 -8.34 15.54 -1.55
CA PRO A 69 -8.94 14.28 -1.16
C PRO A 69 -8.03 13.08 -1.42
N TYR A 70 -7.71 12.33 -0.37
CA TYR A 70 -6.95 11.08 -0.41
C TYR A 70 -7.91 9.88 -0.56
N PRO A 71 -7.70 8.98 -1.52
CA PRO A 71 -8.50 7.76 -1.67
C PRO A 71 -8.35 6.80 -0.50
N MET A 72 -9.47 6.32 0.03
CA MET A 72 -9.49 5.42 1.18
C MET A 72 -9.74 3.99 0.72
N PHE A 73 -8.87 3.08 1.15
CA PHE A 73 -8.99 1.65 0.91
C PHE A 73 -8.94 0.90 2.24
N TRP A 74 -9.58 -0.26 2.27
CA TRP A 74 -9.59 -1.12 3.46
C TRP A 74 -9.70 -2.58 3.08
N ILE A 75 -9.24 -3.44 3.98
CA ILE A 75 -9.41 -4.88 3.93
C ILE A 75 -10.47 -5.25 4.96
N ASP A 76 -11.48 -6.04 4.55
CA ASP A 76 -12.48 -6.57 5.48
C ASP A 76 -11.83 -7.62 6.39
N THR A 77 -11.93 -7.40 7.71
CA THR A 77 -11.34 -8.25 8.74
C THR A 77 -12.38 -8.99 9.58
N MET A 78 -13.66 -8.91 9.22
CA MET A 78 -14.69 -9.66 9.93
C MET A 78 -14.55 -11.17 9.73
N PRO A 79 -14.85 -11.98 10.75
CA PRO A 79 -14.82 -13.43 10.63
C PRO A 79 -15.95 -13.92 9.71
N ASP A 80 -15.74 -15.08 9.08
CA ASP A 80 -16.71 -15.72 8.19
C ASP A 80 -18.09 -15.93 8.84
N SER A 81 -18.14 -16.08 10.17
CA SER A 81 -19.41 -16.20 10.93
C SER A 81 -20.29 -14.95 10.85
N GLU A 82 -19.75 -13.80 10.46
CA GLU A 82 -20.48 -12.54 10.31
C GLU A 82 -20.59 -12.10 8.82
N GLU A 83 -20.24 -12.97 7.88
CA GLU A 83 -20.20 -12.67 6.44
C GLU A 83 -21.56 -12.19 5.91
N GLU A 84 -22.67 -12.81 6.31
CA GLU A 84 -24.01 -12.43 5.85
C GLU A 84 -24.40 -11.02 6.29
N ILE A 85 -24.15 -10.67 7.56
CA ILE A 85 -24.41 -9.33 8.09
C ILE A 85 -23.50 -8.32 7.40
N SER A 86 -22.24 -8.67 7.21
CA SER A 86 -21.23 -7.88 6.52
C SER A 86 -21.64 -7.56 5.07
N ASN A 87 -22.20 -8.52 4.36
CA ASN A 87 -22.71 -8.39 3.00
C ASN A 87 -23.97 -7.52 2.93
N GLN A 88 -24.92 -7.72 3.86
CA GLN A 88 -26.13 -6.88 3.95
C GLN A 88 -25.78 -5.42 4.27
N GLU A 89 -24.85 -5.18 5.20
CA GLU A 89 -24.40 -3.81 5.50
C GLU A 89 -23.72 -3.18 4.28
N ALA A 90 -22.90 -3.94 3.55
CA ALA A 90 -22.25 -3.46 2.33
C ALA A 90 -23.28 -3.09 1.25
N GLU A 91 -24.34 -3.87 1.10
CA GLU A 91 -25.46 -3.57 0.20
C GLU A 91 -26.18 -2.28 0.60
N ILE A 92 -26.51 -2.12 1.90
CA ILE A 92 -27.17 -0.92 2.43
C ILE A 92 -26.31 0.34 2.23
N LEU A 93 -25.01 0.23 2.45
CA LEU A 93 -24.05 1.33 2.27
C LEU A 93 -23.75 1.61 0.80
N GLY A 94 -24.20 0.75 -0.13
CA GLY A 94 -23.92 0.89 -1.55
C GLY A 94 -22.44 0.67 -1.89
N TYR A 95 -21.74 -0.17 -1.12
CA TYR A 95 -20.39 -0.59 -1.46
C TYR A 95 -20.42 -1.42 -2.73
N ASN A 96 -20.21 -0.76 -3.87
CA ASN A 96 -20.04 -1.43 -5.14
C ASN A 96 -18.79 -2.32 -5.09
N VAL A 97 -18.91 -3.55 -5.59
CA VAL A 97 -17.77 -4.46 -5.77
C VAL A 97 -16.79 -3.81 -6.75
N SER A 98 -15.73 -3.20 -6.21
CA SER A 98 -14.63 -2.70 -7.01
C SER A 98 -13.80 -3.89 -7.46
N THR A 99 -13.74 -4.15 -8.76
CA THR A 99 -12.87 -5.20 -9.26
C THR A 99 -11.42 -4.83 -8.96
N ILE A 100 -10.58 -5.85 -8.71
CA ILE A 100 -9.14 -5.66 -8.51
C ILE A 100 -8.51 -4.91 -9.69
N GLU A 101 -9.01 -5.13 -10.90
CA GLU A 101 -8.54 -4.43 -12.10
C GLU A 101 -8.86 -2.94 -12.05
N ASN A 102 -10.08 -2.56 -11.65
CA ASN A 102 -10.45 -1.16 -11.48
C ASN A 102 -9.60 -0.48 -10.40
N ILE A 103 -9.31 -1.19 -9.30
CA ILE A 103 -8.43 -0.70 -8.24
C ILE A 103 -7.02 -0.47 -8.78
N LYS A 104 -6.44 -1.42 -9.53
CA LYS A 104 -5.11 -1.28 -10.14
C LYS A 104 -5.03 -0.03 -11.01
N ILE A 105 -5.97 0.13 -11.94
CA ILE A 105 -6.00 1.26 -12.88
C ILE A 105 -6.14 2.58 -12.12
N PHE A 106 -7.13 2.66 -11.23
CA PHE A 106 -7.39 3.89 -10.48
C PHE A 106 -6.20 4.31 -9.61
N VAL A 107 -5.61 3.37 -8.87
CA VAL A 107 -4.53 3.69 -7.94
C VAL A 107 -3.22 4.00 -8.69
N ASP A 108 -2.91 3.29 -9.78
CA ASP A 108 -1.73 3.59 -10.60
C ASP A 108 -1.81 5.01 -11.18
N GLU A 109 -2.98 5.41 -11.71
CA GLU A 109 -3.24 6.77 -12.21
C GLU A 109 -3.17 7.81 -11.08
N PHE A 110 -3.75 7.49 -9.91
CA PHE A 110 -3.76 8.39 -8.77
C PHE A 110 -2.34 8.71 -8.29
N ILE A 111 -1.52 7.68 -8.08
CA ILE A 111 -0.13 7.84 -7.63
C ILE A 111 0.71 8.54 -8.71
N SER A 112 0.51 8.20 -10.00
CA SER A 112 1.24 8.84 -11.09
C SER A 112 0.93 10.34 -11.21
N THR A 113 -0.32 10.74 -10.90
CA THR A 113 -0.76 12.13 -10.98
C THR A 113 -0.45 12.94 -9.71
N HIS A 114 -0.59 12.33 -8.53
CA HIS A 114 -0.59 13.04 -7.24
C HIS A 114 0.53 12.61 -6.28
N GLY A 115 1.17 11.47 -6.53
CA GLY A 115 1.99 10.81 -5.51
C GLY A 115 3.23 11.59 -5.12
N GLY A 116 3.85 12.27 -6.09
CA GLY A 116 5.15 12.92 -5.91
C GLY A 116 6.18 11.98 -5.28
N ASP A 117 7.37 12.49 -4.98
CA ASP A 117 8.39 11.69 -4.28
C ASP A 117 8.16 11.60 -2.75
N LEU A 118 7.10 12.24 -2.24
CA LEU A 118 6.94 12.50 -0.80
C LEU A 118 5.76 11.78 -0.15
N PHE A 119 4.62 11.61 -0.83
CA PHE A 119 3.37 11.17 -0.16
C PHE A 119 2.96 9.75 -0.51
N CYS A 120 3.09 9.34 -1.77
CA CYS A 120 2.93 7.93 -2.13
C CYS A 120 3.78 7.63 -3.35
N CYS A 121 4.28 6.41 -3.41
CA CYS A 121 5.11 5.96 -4.51
C CYS A 121 4.53 4.69 -5.12
N LEU A 122 4.80 4.50 -6.41
CA LEU A 122 4.45 3.25 -7.06
C LEU A 122 5.29 2.12 -6.44
N PRO A 123 4.67 0.99 -6.08
CA PRO A 123 5.38 -0.08 -5.39
C PRO A 123 6.48 -0.67 -6.27
N TYR A 124 7.64 -0.90 -5.66
CA TYR A 124 8.79 -1.55 -6.25
C TYR A 124 9.40 -2.50 -5.20
N ILE A 125 10.00 -3.59 -5.65
CA ILE A 125 10.72 -4.53 -4.80
C ILE A 125 12.06 -4.82 -5.47
N ILE A 126 13.14 -4.54 -4.74
CA ILE A 126 14.50 -4.83 -5.19
C ILE A 126 14.71 -6.33 -5.08
N ASN A 127 15.29 -6.93 -6.13
CA ASN A 127 15.47 -8.38 -6.25
C ASN A 127 14.14 -9.17 -6.28
N ASP A 128 13.08 -8.57 -6.82
CA ASP A 128 11.81 -9.26 -7.04
C ASP A 128 11.93 -10.39 -8.07
N LYS A 129 11.94 -11.63 -7.56
CA LYS A 129 12.02 -12.86 -8.36
C LYS A 129 10.79 -13.10 -9.22
N ALA A 130 9.61 -12.60 -8.80
CA ALA A 130 8.36 -12.77 -9.54
C ALA A 130 8.21 -11.74 -10.68
N ALA A 131 9.12 -10.77 -10.76
CA ALA A 131 9.13 -9.71 -11.77
C ALA A 131 7.83 -8.86 -11.87
N LEU A 132 7.08 -8.78 -10.78
CA LEU A 132 5.86 -7.99 -10.62
C LEU A 132 6.15 -6.51 -10.30
N PHE A 133 7.25 -6.28 -9.59
CA PHE A 133 7.67 -5.00 -9.04
C PHE A 133 9.11 -4.62 -9.43
N SER A 134 9.85 -5.51 -10.10
CA SER A 134 11.24 -5.25 -10.54
C SER A 134 11.36 -4.32 -11.74
N LYS A 135 10.30 -4.17 -12.55
CA LYS A 135 10.33 -3.35 -13.77
C LYS A 135 10.41 -1.85 -13.47
N ARG A 136 10.03 -1.41 -12.27
CA ARG A 136 10.02 0.00 -11.88
C ARG A 136 11.26 0.33 -11.08
N GLN A 137 11.95 1.39 -11.49
CA GLN A 137 13.07 1.92 -10.72
C GLN A 137 12.57 2.57 -9.43
N PRO A 138 13.28 2.41 -8.30
CA PRO A 138 12.96 3.14 -7.08
C PRO A 138 13.01 4.65 -7.34
N PRO A 139 12.19 5.47 -6.63
CA PRO A 139 12.34 6.91 -6.63
C PRO A 139 13.78 7.33 -6.36
N ALA A 140 14.25 8.40 -7.01
CA ALA A 140 15.66 8.80 -6.96
C ALA A 140 16.16 9.00 -5.51
N LYS A 141 15.30 9.54 -4.63
CA LYS A 141 15.61 9.70 -3.20
C LYS A 141 15.82 8.35 -2.51
N HIS A 142 14.97 7.36 -2.78
CA HIS A 142 15.10 6.02 -2.22
C HIS A 142 16.38 5.36 -2.74
N LYS A 143 16.67 5.47 -4.04
CA LYS A 143 17.90 4.95 -4.65
C LYS A 143 19.15 5.49 -3.95
N ARG A 144 19.24 6.80 -3.73
CA ARG A 144 20.37 7.41 -3.00
C ARG A 144 20.56 6.83 -1.60
N VAL A 145 19.46 6.60 -0.88
CA VAL A 145 19.51 6.02 0.47
C VAL A 145 19.97 4.56 0.42
N ILE A 146 19.43 3.78 -0.52
CA ILE A 146 19.84 2.38 -0.74
C ILE A 146 21.33 2.31 -1.07
N ASP A 147 21.80 3.11 -2.04
CA ASP A 147 23.20 3.13 -2.47
C ASP A 147 24.13 3.51 -1.30
N ALA A 148 23.73 4.49 -0.47
CA ALA A 148 24.49 4.90 0.70
C ALA A 148 24.58 3.80 1.78
N TYR A 149 23.49 3.07 2.03
CA TYR A 149 23.51 1.94 2.96
C TYR A 149 24.33 0.78 2.42
N SER A 150 24.21 0.44 1.13
CA SER A 150 25.03 -0.62 0.51
C SER A 150 26.53 -0.31 0.65
N ALA A 151 26.94 0.90 0.32
CA ALA A 151 28.34 1.33 0.48
C ALA A 151 28.83 1.26 1.94
N MET A 152 27.96 1.49 2.92
CA MET A 152 28.29 1.36 4.34
C MET A 152 28.50 -0.11 4.75
N TYR A 153 27.68 -1.04 4.26
CA TYR A 153 27.82 -2.47 4.58
C TYR A 153 28.97 -3.13 3.82
N ASP A 154 29.22 -2.74 2.57
CA ASP A 154 30.36 -3.22 1.78
C ASP A 154 31.71 -2.71 2.35
N GLY A 155 31.70 -1.60 3.09
CA GLY A 155 32.87 -1.05 3.79
C GLY A 155 33.13 -1.64 5.18
N VAL A 156 32.28 -2.56 5.66
CA VAL A 156 32.38 -3.18 7.00
C VAL A 156 32.85 -4.64 6.91
N SER A 157 33.07 -5.19 5.71
CA SER A 157 33.46 -6.61 5.54
C SER A 157 34.96 -6.93 5.68
N ASP A 158 35.82 -5.98 6.08
CA ASP A 158 37.27 -6.20 6.21
C ASP A 158 37.85 -5.78 7.58
N ASP A 159 37.23 -6.21 8.70
CA ASP A 159 37.96 -6.30 9.98
C ASP A 159 38.20 -7.79 10.29
N PRO A 160 39.42 -8.31 10.07
CA PRO A 160 39.76 -9.68 10.45
C PRO A 160 39.90 -9.78 11.98
N GLU A 161 39.11 -10.65 12.60
CA GLU A 161 39.41 -11.21 13.93
C GLU A 161 40.69 -12.07 13.90
#